data_AF-A0A1W2ATF2-F1
#
_entry.id   AF-A0A1W2ATF2-F1
#
_cell.length_a   1.000
_cell.length_b   1.000
_cell.length_c   1.000
_cell.angle_alpha   90.00
_cell.angle_beta   90.00
_cell.angle_gamma   90.00
#
_symmetry.space_group_name_H-M   'P 1'
#
loop_
_entity.id
_entity.type
_entity.pdbx_description
1 polymer ?
#
loop_
_entity_poly.entity_id
_entity_poly.type
_entity_poly.pdbx_seq_one_letter_code
_entity_poly.pdbx_strand_id
1 'polypeptide(L)'
;MPIICLADYDTQDNQTIQKVGGAIPVIQKVYVSGEGYPDLFSSIDVNDFLRGFKETNTGKILLTVISNTPWKVSARAEFQPVGNYTKPPSDFFIKIKDKVLLTKDNGSGGTFNDAFVDFGPLKNKDQVIWANNKGGDHCQAKMDYRLRLNPSKDVPGNYAATITYTISSP
;
A
#
# COMPACT_ATOMS: atom_id res chain seq x y z
N MET A 1 -25.93 -25.09 -60.52
CA MET A 1 -25.88 -26.13 -59.48
C MET A 1 -24.43 -26.51 -59.26
N PRO A 2 -23.85 -26.27 -58.08
CA PRO A 2 -22.61 -26.91 -57.68
C PRO A 2 -22.86 -28.04 -56.67
N ILE A 3 -21.95 -28.99 -56.76
CA ILE A 3 -21.90 -30.33 -56.19
C ILE A 3 -21.74 -30.30 -54.67
N ILE A 4 -22.51 -31.16 -53.99
CA ILE A 4 -22.30 -31.54 -52.59
C ILE A 4 -21.15 -32.55 -52.56
N CYS A 5 -20.06 -32.23 -51.85
CA CYS A 5 -19.15 -33.23 -51.33
C CYS A 5 -19.37 -33.32 -49.82
N LEU A 6 -20.00 -34.40 -49.39
CA LEU A 6 -19.93 -34.90 -48.02
C LEU A 6 -18.52 -35.46 -47.81
N ALA A 7 -17.83 -34.95 -46.79
CA ALA A 7 -16.68 -35.60 -46.20
C ALA A 7 -17.02 -35.84 -44.72
N ASP A 8 -17.64 -36.98 -44.44
CA ASP A 8 -17.54 -37.60 -43.12
C ASP A 8 -16.17 -38.29 -43.07
N TYR A 9 -15.36 -37.96 -42.08
CA TYR A 9 -14.97 -38.86 -40.98
C TYR A 9 -13.72 -38.31 -40.27
N ASP A 10 -13.88 -38.06 -38.97
CA ASP A 10 -12.86 -38.01 -37.92
C ASP A 10 -11.48 -37.42 -38.26
N THR A 11 -11.36 -36.12 -38.01
CA THR A 11 -10.24 -35.64 -37.21
C THR A 11 -10.79 -34.76 -36.09
N GLN A 12 -10.67 -35.24 -34.86
CA GLN A 12 -10.68 -34.38 -33.68
C GLN A 12 -9.49 -33.42 -33.80
N ASP A 13 -9.66 -32.35 -34.56
CA ASP A 13 -8.80 -31.20 -34.46
C ASP A 13 -9.22 -30.49 -33.17
N ASN A 14 -8.71 -30.99 -32.04
CA ASN A 14 -8.51 -30.21 -30.84
C ASN A 14 -7.50 -29.11 -31.19
N GLN A 15 -7.89 -28.20 -32.09
CA GLN A 15 -7.31 -26.88 -32.15
C GLN A 15 -7.66 -26.24 -30.84
N THR A 16 -6.76 -26.44 -29.89
CA THR A 16 -6.62 -25.63 -28.71
C THR A 16 -6.56 -24.22 -29.26
N ILE A 17 -7.69 -23.51 -29.19
CA ILE A 17 -7.71 -22.08 -29.45
C ILE A 17 -6.74 -21.53 -28.42
N GLN A 18 -5.50 -21.27 -28.84
CA GLN A 18 -4.60 -20.46 -28.06
C GLN A 18 -5.34 -19.13 -27.92
N LYS A 19 -5.92 -18.90 -26.74
CA LYS A 19 -6.22 -17.55 -26.30
C LYS A 19 -4.87 -16.84 -26.20
N VAL A 20 -4.42 -16.28 -27.32
CA VAL A 20 -3.39 -15.24 -27.35
C VAL A 20 -4.07 -13.96 -26.84
N GLY A 21 -4.45 -14.00 -25.56
CA GLY A 21 -4.95 -12.87 -24.81
C GLY A 21 -3.98 -12.68 -23.67
N GLY A 22 -2.85 -12.04 -23.94
CA GLY A 22 -1.96 -11.60 -22.88
C GLY A 22 -2.77 -10.74 -21.91
N ALA A 23 -2.75 -11.08 -20.62
CA ALA A 23 -3.34 -10.22 -19.61
C ALA A 23 -2.61 -8.87 -19.69
N ILE A 24 -3.33 -7.80 -20.02
CA ILE A 24 -2.77 -6.45 -20.02
C ILE A 24 -2.21 -6.24 -18.60
N PRO A 25 -0.93 -5.84 -18.45
CA PRO A 25 -0.36 -5.54 -17.14
C PRO A 25 -1.09 -4.32 -16.58
N VAL A 26 -1.97 -4.55 -15.61
CA VAL A 26 -2.80 -3.50 -15.01
C VAL A 26 -2.67 -3.63 -13.51
N ILE A 27 -2.27 -2.53 -12.86
CA ILE A 27 -2.53 -2.36 -11.45
C ILE A 27 -4.04 -2.19 -11.33
N GLN A 28 -4.72 -3.22 -10.82
CA GLN A 28 -6.17 -3.25 -10.86
C GLN A 28 -6.74 -2.25 -9.84
N LYS A 29 -6.26 -2.29 -8.58
CA LYS A 29 -6.67 -1.35 -7.51
C LYS A 29 -5.61 -1.28 -6.40
N VAL A 30 -5.48 -0.10 -5.80
CA VAL A 30 -5.00 0.09 -4.41
C VAL A 30 -6.06 0.83 -3.64
N TYR A 31 -6.45 0.29 -2.50
CA TYR A 31 -7.33 0.98 -1.59
C TYR A 31 -6.76 0.89 -0.17
N VAL A 32 -6.94 1.97 0.54
CA VAL A 32 -6.71 2.04 1.98
C VAL A 32 -8.08 1.87 2.62
N SER A 33 -8.31 0.75 3.30
CA SER A 33 -9.55 0.53 4.06
C SER A 33 -9.28 0.66 5.55
N GLY A 34 -10.26 1.24 6.24
CA GLY A 34 -10.30 1.58 7.66
C GLY A 34 -11.27 2.75 7.80
N GLU A 35 -11.83 2.97 8.99
CA GLU A 35 -12.34 4.31 9.29
C GLU A 35 -11.12 5.23 9.17
N GLY A 36 -10.96 5.88 8.01
CA GLY A 36 -9.88 6.82 7.79
C GLY A 36 -10.01 7.82 8.91
N TYR A 37 -9.09 7.77 9.88
CA TYR A 37 -9.14 8.71 10.98
C TYR A 37 -8.86 10.07 10.34
N PRO A 38 -9.83 11.00 10.29
CA PRO A 38 -9.53 12.37 9.89
C PRO A 38 -8.42 12.94 10.77
N ASP A 39 -8.24 12.37 11.97
CA ASP A 39 -7.26 12.77 12.96
C ASP A 39 -6.50 11.57 13.55
N LEU A 40 -5.56 10.98 12.80
CA LEU A 40 -4.68 9.90 13.32
C LEU A 40 -4.05 10.26 14.68
N PHE A 41 -3.80 11.54 14.95
CA PHE A 41 -3.25 11.99 16.22
C PHE A 41 -4.11 13.07 16.90
N SER A 42 -5.44 13.04 16.77
CA SER A 42 -6.33 13.95 17.53
C SER A 42 -6.01 13.86 19.02
N SER A 43 -5.85 15.01 19.68
CA SER A 43 -5.45 15.17 21.08
C SER A 43 -4.03 14.64 21.41
N ILE A 44 -3.03 15.49 21.19
CA ILE A 44 -1.70 15.32 21.77
C ILE A 44 -1.67 16.03 23.13
N ASP A 45 -1.49 15.26 24.21
CA ASP A 45 -1.44 15.77 25.57
C ASP A 45 -0.01 15.78 26.13
N VAL A 46 0.14 16.30 27.36
CA VAL A 46 1.45 16.42 28.03
C VAL A 46 2.14 15.06 28.23
N ASN A 47 1.39 13.97 28.43
CA ASN A 47 1.97 12.64 28.58
C ASN A 47 2.57 12.13 27.27
N ASP A 48 1.98 12.47 26.13
CA ASP A 48 2.55 12.15 24.82
C ASP A 48 3.90 12.87 24.60
N PHE A 49 4.02 14.13 25.07
CA PHE A 49 5.30 14.86 25.06
C PHE A 49 6.35 14.24 25.97
N LEU A 50 5.96 13.73 27.15
CA LEU A 50 6.87 13.01 28.06
C LEU A 50 7.38 11.71 27.45
N ARG A 51 6.54 11.01 26.66
CA ARG A 51 6.94 9.81 25.91
C ARG A 51 7.80 10.13 24.69
N GLY A 52 7.73 11.37 24.19
CA GLY A 52 8.41 11.81 22.98
C GLY A 52 7.78 11.29 21.69
N PHE A 53 6.58 10.69 21.74
CA PHE A 53 5.82 10.27 20.57
C PHE A 53 4.33 10.02 20.86
N LYS A 54 3.53 10.08 19.80
CA LYS A 54 2.13 9.59 19.75
C LYS A 54 2.04 8.43 18.76
N GLU A 55 1.31 7.37 19.09
CA GLU A 55 1.13 6.20 18.22
C GLU A 55 -0.34 5.91 17.95
N THR A 56 -0.62 5.42 16.75
CA THR A 56 -1.91 4.81 16.39
C THR A 56 -1.75 3.30 16.32
N ASN A 57 -1.64 2.64 17.47
CA ASN A 57 -1.41 1.18 17.53
C ASN A 57 -2.71 0.39 17.34
N THR A 58 -3.34 0.51 16.18
CA THR A 58 -4.58 -0.22 15.93
C THR A 58 -4.51 -1.19 14.76
N GLY A 59 -3.50 -1.14 13.88
CA GLY A 59 -3.41 -2.02 12.71
C GLY A 59 -4.69 -2.07 11.87
N LYS A 60 -5.58 -1.07 12.04
CA LYS A 60 -6.90 -0.97 11.41
C LYS A 60 -6.80 -0.43 10.00
N ILE A 61 -5.69 0.23 9.68
CA ILE A 61 -5.42 0.72 8.33
C ILE A 61 -4.80 -0.42 7.54
N LEU A 62 -5.51 -0.80 6.49
CA LEU A 62 -5.19 -1.92 5.64
C LEU A 62 -4.86 -1.40 4.26
N LEU A 63 -3.65 -1.70 3.81
CA LEU A 63 -3.20 -1.41 2.46
C LEU A 63 -3.39 -2.68 1.62
N THR A 64 -4.34 -2.66 0.69
CA THR A 64 -4.57 -3.79 -0.22
C THR A 64 -4.03 -3.47 -1.61
N VAL A 65 -3.28 -4.41 -2.17
CA VAL A 65 -2.73 -4.36 -3.52
C VAL A 65 -3.28 -5.51 -4.34
N ILE A 66 -3.84 -5.19 -5.51
CA ILE A 66 -4.28 -6.15 -6.52
C ILE A 66 -3.56 -5.84 -7.82
N SER A 67 -2.66 -6.74 -8.25
CA SER A 67 -1.86 -6.53 -9.45
C SER A 67 -1.52 -7.85 -10.14
N ASN A 68 -1.57 -7.87 -11.46
CA ASN A 68 -1.08 -8.98 -12.30
C ASN A 68 0.33 -8.72 -12.87
N THR A 69 0.94 -7.57 -12.55
CA THR A 69 2.26 -7.11 -13.05
C THR A 69 3.18 -6.80 -11.88
N PRO A 70 4.52 -6.77 -12.03
CA PRO A 70 5.40 -6.23 -11.00
C PRO A 70 4.95 -4.83 -10.55
N TRP A 71 5.08 -4.56 -9.26
CA TRP A 71 4.55 -3.35 -8.65
C TRP A 71 5.38 -2.91 -7.45
N LYS A 72 5.31 -1.62 -7.13
CA LYS A 72 5.82 -1.05 -5.88
C LYS A 72 4.82 -0.04 -5.33
N VAL A 73 4.64 -0.06 -4.01
CA VAL A 73 3.94 0.97 -3.26
C VAL A 73 4.97 1.89 -2.63
N SER A 74 4.80 3.19 -2.90
CA SER A 74 5.56 4.25 -2.26
C SER A 74 4.64 5.08 -1.36
N ALA A 75 5.19 5.62 -0.29
CA ALA A 75 4.46 6.48 0.64
C ALA A 75 5.17 7.83 0.80
N ARG A 76 4.36 8.87 1.01
CA ARG A 76 4.77 10.23 1.41
C ARG A 76 3.78 10.75 2.44
N ALA A 77 4.28 11.51 3.42
CA ALA A 77 3.45 12.18 4.41
C ALA A 77 3.59 13.70 4.29
N GLU A 78 2.51 14.40 4.58
CA GLU A 78 2.44 15.86 4.64
C GLU A 78 1.67 16.28 5.89
N PHE A 79 2.22 17.22 6.64
CA PHE A 79 1.54 17.77 7.81
C PHE A 79 0.81 19.04 7.46
N GLN A 80 -0.39 19.17 8.03
CA GLN A 80 -1.06 20.46 8.08
C GLN A 80 -0.36 21.37 9.11
N PRO A 81 -0.25 22.68 8.83
CA PRO A 81 0.29 23.63 9.81
C PRO A 81 -0.55 23.68 11.09
N VAL A 82 0.12 23.83 12.24
CA VAL A 82 -0.48 24.15 13.53
C VAL A 82 -0.03 25.56 13.90
N GLY A 83 -0.89 26.55 13.67
CA GLY A 83 -0.49 27.96 13.72
C GLY A 83 0.60 28.27 12.70
N ASN A 84 1.75 28.80 13.16
CA ASN A 84 2.91 29.11 12.32
C ASN A 84 3.92 27.96 12.20
N TYR A 85 3.64 26.81 12.80
CA TYR A 85 4.55 25.68 12.84
C TYR A 85 4.04 24.57 11.93
N THR A 86 4.91 24.05 11.05
CA THR A 86 4.62 22.84 10.27
C THR A 86 5.61 21.78 10.68
N LYS A 87 5.09 20.64 11.12
CA LYS A 87 5.88 19.48 11.52
C LYS A 87 6.58 18.89 10.30
N PRO A 88 7.88 18.56 10.35
CA PRO A 88 8.55 17.97 9.21
C PRO A 88 8.06 16.53 8.97
N PRO A 89 7.90 16.09 7.70
CA PRO A 89 7.53 14.72 7.37
C PRO A 89 8.42 13.65 8.03
N SER A 90 9.70 13.96 8.26
CA SER A 90 10.66 13.08 8.95
C SER A 90 10.28 12.70 10.37
N ASP A 91 9.38 13.45 11.01
CA ASP A 91 8.85 13.11 12.34
C ASP A 91 7.64 12.17 12.27
N PHE A 92 7.18 11.83 11.06
CA PHE A 92 6.18 10.81 10.83
C PHE A 92 6.83 9.47 10.52
N PHE A 93 6.50 8.45 11.31
CA PHE A 93 7.03 7.11 11.20
C PHE A 93 5.92 6.15 10.83
N ILE A 94 6.23 5.24 9.91
CA ILE A 94 5.33 4.17 9.50
C ILE A 94 5.92 2.83 9.85
N LYS A 95 5.04 1.86 10.09
CA LYS A 95 5.38 0.46 10.21
C LYS A 95 4.41 -0.35 9.34
N ILE A 96 4.94 -1.22 8.49
CA ILE A 96 4.17 -2.17 7.68
C ILE A 96 4.35 -3.58 8.27
N LYS A 97 3.24 -4.22 8.65
CA LYS A 97 3.25 -5.54 9.30
C LYS A 97 2.10 -6.42 8.82
N ASP A 98 2.11 -7.69 9.24
CA ASP A 98 1.01 -8.65 9.07
C ASP A 98 0.50 -8.74 7.62
N LYS A 99 1.33 -9.26 6.72
CA LYS A 99 0.93 -9.52 5.33
C LYS A 99 -0.02 -10.72 5.26
N VAL A 100 -1.13 -10.59 4.53
CA VAL A 100 -2.04 -11.68 4.21
C VAL A 100 -2.21 -11.78 2.69
N LEU A 101 -2.08 -12.99 2.15
CA LEU A 101 -2.48 -13.31 0.78
C LEU A 101 -3.99 -13.61 0.79
N LEU A 102 -4.75 -12.86 0.00
CA LEU A 102 -6.21 -12.98 -0.05
C LEU A 102 -6.68 -14.04 -1.03
N THR A 103 -5.83 -14.44 -1.98
CA THR A 103 -6.05 -15.59 -2.87
C THR A 103 -4.90 -16.56 -2.75
N LYS A 104 -5.22 -17.84 -2.48
CA LYS A 104 -4.27 -18.85 -1.99
C LYS A 104 -3.22 -19.30 -3.00
N ASP A 105 -3.37 -18.96 -4.28
CA ASP A 105 -2.53 -19.50 -5.37
C ASP A 105 -1.97 -18.41 -6.32
N ASN A 106 -2.00 -17.15 -5.90
CA ASN A 106 -1.65 -16.00 -6.74
C ASN A 106 -0.63 -15.09 -6.02
N GLY A 107 0.66 -15.36 -6.28
CA GLY A 107 1.77 -14.48 -5.93
C GLY A 107 2.49 -14.74 -4.59
N SER A 108 3.49 -13.93 -4.28
CA SER A 108 4.27 -13.98 -3.02
C SER A 108 3.83 -12.91 -2.01
N GLY A 109 2.94 -12.01 -2.45
CA GLY A 109 2.51 -10.84 -1.71
C GLY A 109 3.61 -9.80 -1.54
N GLY A 110 4.68 -9.87 -2.32
CA GLY A 110 5.79 -8.90 -2.28
C GLY A 110 6.65 -8.95 -1.02
N THR A 111 7.66 -8.10 -1.00
CA THR A 111 8.65 -7.94 0.07
C THR A 111 8.51 -6.54 0.65
N PHE A 112 8.39 -6.44 1.99
CA PHE A 112 8.44 -5.17 2.69
C PHE A 112 9.85 -4.61 2.64
N ASN A 113 9.97 -3.29 2.61
CA ASN A 113 11.27 -2.65 2.82
C ASN A 113 11.63 -2.73 4.30
N ASP A 114 12.81 -3.28 4.61
CA ASP A 114 13.31 -3.49 5.98
C ASP A 114 13.29 -2.22 6.84
N ALA A 115 13.46 -1.05 6.21
CA ALA A 115 13.38 0.24 6.89
C ALA A 115 12.01 0.52 7.53
N PHE A 116 10.96 -0.21 7.16
CA PHE A 116 9.59 -0.03 7.62
C PHE A 116 8.98 -1.29 8.26
N VAL A 117 9.76 -2.36 8.44
CA VAL A 117 9.33 -3.55 9.23
C VAL A 117 9.17 -3.17 10.71
N ASP A 118 9.96 -2.21 11.16
CA ASP A 118 9.68 -1.44 12.37
C ASP A 118 9.39 0.04 12.02
N PHE A 119 9.09 0.86 13.01
CA PHE A 119 8.80 2.28 12.79
C PHE A 119 9.97 3.01 12.12
N GLY A 120 9.83 3.28 10.83
CA GLY A 120 10.78 4.00 10.00
C GLY A 120 10.25 5.37 9.57
N PRO A 121 11.11 6.42 9.52
CA PRO A 121 10.67 7.76 9.18
C PRO A 121 10.36 7.90 7.68
N LEU A 122 9.30 8.64 7.36
CA LEU A 122 9.02 9.12 6.00
C LEU A 122 9.82 10.40 5.72
N LYS A 123 10.60 10.41 4.66
CA LYS A 123 11.35 11.56 4.15
C LYS A 123 10.44 12.38 3.23
N ASN A 124 10.88 13.57 2.86
CA ASN A 124 10.14 14.51 1.99
C ASN A 124 9.95 14.03 0.53
N LYS A 125 10.14 12.74 0.24
CA LYS A 125 9.99 12.15 -1.10
C LYS A 125 9.29 10.80 -0.98
N ASP A 126 8.69 10.35 -2.08
CA ASP A 126 8.10 9.03 -2.18
C ASP A 126 9.15 7.96 -1.83
N GLN A 127 8.89 7.19 -0.78
CA GLN A 127 9.74 6.09 -0.37
C GLN A 127 9.02 4.78 -0.60
N VAL A 128 9.70 3.82 -1.23
CA VAL A 128 9.17 2.47 -1.45
C VAL A 128 9.05 1.75 -0.11
N ILE A 129 7.84 1.32 0.23
CA ILE A 129 7.53 0.63 1.49
C ILE A 129 7.28 -0.87 1.26
N TRP A 130 6.82 -1.24 0.07
CA TRP A 130 6.40 -2.60 -0.28
C TRP A 130 6.48 -2.79 -1.78
N ALA A 131 7.02 -3.92 -2.26
CA ALA A 131 7.11 -4.18 -3.70
C ALA A 131 7.01 -5.67 -4.03
N ASN A 132 6.59 -5.99 -5.25
CA ASN A 132 6.72 -7.32 -5.83
C ASN A 132 7.29 -7.26 -7.25
N ASN A 133 8.22 -8.18 -7.56
CA ASN A 133 8.89 -8.29 -8.84
C ASN A 133 8.26 -9.30 -9.80
N LYS A 134 7.23 -10.07 -9.37
CA LYS A 134 6.65 -11.17 -10.17
C LYS A 134 5.20 -10.93 -10.63
N GLY A 135 4.47 -10.02 -9.97
CA GLY A 135 3.05 -9.80 -10.25
C GLY A 135 2.15 -10.97 -9.80
N GLY A 136 0.84 -10.82 -10.02
CA GLY A 136 -0.17 -11.84 -9.71
C GLY A 136 -0.66 -11.82 -8.26
N ASP A 137 -0.44 -10.74 -7.50
CA ASP A 137 -0.82 -10.69 -6.10
C ASP A 137 -2.19 -10.07 -5.88
N HIS A 138 -2.91 -10.67 -4.92
CA HIS A 138 -3.95 -10.03 -4.15
C HIS A 138 -3.54 -10.11 -2.69
N CYS A 139 -2.92 -9.06 -2.19
CA CYS A 139 -2.31 -9.04 -0.86
C CYS A 139 -2.73 -7.82 -0.06
N GLN A 140 -2.72 -7.98 1.26
CA GLN A 140 -3.07 -6.95 2.21
C GLN A 140 -2.01 -6.86 3.30
N ALA A 141 -1.71 -5.65 3.75
CA ALA A 141 -0.79 -5.40 4.86
C ALA A 141 -1.43 -4.41 5.85
N LYS A 142 -1.09 -4.56 7.13
CA LYS A 142 -1.49 -3.60 8.17
C LYS A 142 -0.47 -2.50 8.30
N MET A 143 -0.96 -1.28 8.51
CA MET A 143 -0.15 -0.09 8.73
C MET A 143 -0.35 0.43 10.15
N ASP A 144 0.75 0.73 10.83
CA ASP A 144 0.76 1.52 12.08
C ASP A 144 1.55 2.82 11.86
N TYR A 145 1.20 3.85 12.63
CA TYR A 145 1.80 5.18 12.55
C TYR A 145 2.29 5.66 13.90
N ARG A 146 3.41 6.38 13.88
CA ARG A 146 3.99 7.05 15.04
C ARG A 146 4.37 8.47 14.65
N LEU A 147 3.98 9.44 15.47
CA LEU A 147 4.42 10.83 15.39
C LEU A 147 5.45 11.08 16.47
N ARG A 148 6.68 11.43 16.10
CA ARG A 148 7.69 11.86 17.08
C ARG A 148 7.31 13.22 17.63
N LEU A 149 7.45 13.45 18.93
CA LEU A 149 7.19 14.73 19.60
C LEU A 149 8.47 15.28 20.21
N ASN A 150 8.75 16.55 19.99
CA ASN A 150 9.88 17.26 20.55
C ASN A 150 9.41 18.40 21.46
N PRO A 151 9.50 18.27 22.79
CA PRO A 151 9.05 19.29 23.73
C PRO A 151 9.69 20.67 23.57
N SER A 152 10.84 20.77 22.90
CA SER A 152 11.53 22.04 22.65
C SER A 152 11.05 22.78 21.39
N LYS A 153 10.28 22.13 20.52
CA LYS A 153 9.89 22.66 19.20
C LYS A 153 8.39 22.54 18.90
N ASP A 154 7.78 21.45 19.36
CA ASP A 154 6.37 21.16 19.15
C ASP A 154 5.52 21.82 20.24
N VAL A 155 4.29 22.20 19.89
CA VAL A 155 3.30 22.77 20.80
C VAL A 155 2.12 21.82 21.00
N PRO A 156 1.43 21.80 22.16
CA PRO A 156 0.19 21.06 22.31
C PRO A 156 -0.87 21.49 21.29
N GLY A 157 -1.59 20.54 20.71
CA GLY A 157 -2.59 20.81 19.68
C GLY A 157 -2.96 19.59 18.85
N ASN A 158 -3.83 19.80 17.86
CA ASN A 158 -4.22 18.77 16.91
C ASN A 158 -3.27 18.77 15.71
N TYR A 159 -2.56 17.67 15.51
CA TYR A 159 -1.68 17.48 14.35
C TYR A 159 -2.40 16.59 13.34
N ALA A 160 -2.67 17.15 12.16
CA ALA A 160 -3.22 16.39 11.04
C ALA A 160 -2.09 16.07 10.04
N ALA A 161 -2.03 14.81 9.62
CA ALA A 161 -1.09 14.33 8.61
C ALA A 161 -1.87 13.63 7.48
N THR A 162 -1.56 13.98 6.25
CA THR A 162 -2.04 13.28 5.06
C THR A 162 -0.96 12.33 4.58
N ILE A 163 -1.30 11.06 4.41
CA ILE A 163 -0.40 10.05 3.85
C ILE A 163 -0.88 9.70 2.45
N THR A 164 -0.01 9.90 1.47
CA THR A 164 -0.26 9.53 0.08
C THR A 164 0.44 8.23 -0.23
N TYR A 165 -0.33 7.24 -0.71
CA TYR A 165 0.20 5.99 -1.23
C TYR A 165 0.15 5.99 -2.76
N THR A 166 1.30 5.81 -3.39
CA THR A 166 1.43 5.73 -4.84
C THR A 166 1.82 4.32 -5.22
N ILE A 167 1.00 3.67 -6.06
CA ILE A 167 1.35 2.39 -6.67
C ILE A 167 1.83 2.61 -8.10
N SER A 168 2.90 1.92 -8.48
CA SER A 168 3.50 2.00 -9.82
C SER A 168 4.01 0.64 -10.26
N SER A 169 3.98 0.39 -11.56
CA SER A 169 4.66 -0.73 -12.22
C SER A 169 5.98 -0.21 -12.80
N PRO A 170 7.03 -1.04 -12.92
CA PRO A 170 8.28 -0.67 -13.59
C PRO A 170 8.07 -0.18 -15.02
#